data_AF-A0A529Y1R3-F1
#
_entry.id   AF-A0A529Y1R3-F1
#
_cell.length_a   1.000
_cell.length_b   1.000
_cell.length_c   1.000
_cell.angle_alpha   90.00
_cell.angle_beta   90.00
_cell.angle_gamma   90.00
#
_symmetry.space_group_name_H-M   'P 1'
#
loop_
_entity.id
_entity.type
_entity.pdbx_description
1 polymer ?
#
loop_
_entity_poly.entity_id
_entity_poly.type
_entity_poly.pdbx_seq_one_letter_code
_entity_poly.pdbx_strand_id
1 'polypeptide(L)' 'MPFDKQTSLASPTGAELNLYVKHAEAKPRAVVQINHGLAEHAARYARFADYLAPRGFHVYAHDH' A
#
# COMPACT_ATOMS: atom_id res chain seq x y z
N MET A 1 11.77 -5.55 -4.24
CA MET A 1 10.30 -5.60 -4.27
C MET A 1 9.79 -4.17 -4.22
N PRO A 2 8.78 -3.79 -5.00
CA PRO A 2 8.33 -2.39 -5.12
C PRO A 2 7.65 -1.85 -3.84
N PHE A 3 7.08 -2.72 -3.00
CA PHE A 3 6.71 -2.38 -1.62
C PHE A 3 7.84 -2.82 -0.67
N ASP A 4 8.10 -2.02 0.36
CA ASP A 4 9.19 -2.28 1.32
C ASP A 4 8.74 -3.09 2.55
N LYS A 5 7.43 -3.20 2.76
CA LYS A 5 6.84 -4.08 3.76
C LYS A 5 5.54 -4.71 3.24
N GLN A 6 5.35 -5.97 3.62
CA GLN A 6 4.11 -6.72 3.44
C GLN A 6 3.75 -7.38 4.77
N THR A 7 2.49 -7.34 5.18
CA THR A 7 2.00 -7.92 6.44
C THR A 7 0.55 -8.34 6.30
N SER A 8 0.09 -9.25 7.17
CA SER A 8 -1.34 -9.50 7.34
C SER A 8 -1.95 -8.47 8.29
N LEU A 9 -3.23 -8.15 8.09
CA LEU A 9 -4.03 -7.30 8.96
C LEU A 9 -5.40 -7.95 9.20
N ALA A 10 -5.70 -8.26 10.46
CA ALA A 10 -7.00 -8.77 10.86
C ALA A 10 -8.09 -7.69 10.63
N SER A 11 -9.18 -8.07 9.97
CA SER A 11 -10.35 -7.22 9.77
C SER A 11 -11.46 -7.53 10.79
N PRO A 12 -12.37 -6.58 11.07
CA PRO A 12 -13.51 -6.81 11.97
C PRO A 12 -14.48 -7.92 11.49
N THR A 13 -14.42 -8.31 10.23
CA THR A 13 -15.25 -9.40 9.66
C THR A 13 -14.61 -10.77 9.80
N GLY A 14 -13.40 -10.85 10.40
CA GLY A 14 -12.65 -12.09 10.56
C GLY A 14 -11.79 -12.48 9.35
N ALA A 15 -11.80 -11.68 8.28
CA ALA A 15 -10.88 -11.88 7.16
C ALA A 15 -9.48 -11.36 7.51
N GLU A 16 -8.45 -12.03 6.99
CA GLU A 16 -7.06 -11.57 7.03
C GLU A 16 -6.73 -10.84 5.73
N LEU A 17 -6.46 -9.54 5.83
CA LEU A 17 -6.15 -8.69 4.68
C LEU A 17 -4.65 -8.69 4.42
N ASN A 18 -4.26 -8.97 3.17
CA ASN A 18 -2.88 -8.83 2.73
C ASN A 18 -2.56 -7.34 2.51
N LEU A 19 -1.71 -6.76 3.35
CA LEU A 19 -1.36 -5.33 3.36
C LEU A 19 0.06 -5.09 2.86
N TYR A 20 0.17 -4.23 1.85
CA TYR A 20 1.42 -3.69 1.34
C TYR A 20 1.66 -2.26 1.84
N VAL A 21 2.92 -1.96 2.13
CA VAL A 21 3.38 -0.63 2.56
C VAL A 21 4.61 -0.22 1.75
N LYS A 22 4.63 1.04 1.35
CA LYS A 22 5.80 1.75 0.84
C LYS A 22 5.99 3.00 1.70
N HIS A 23 7.10 3.10 2.39
CA HIS A 23 7.40 4.27 3.20
C HIS A 23 7.88 5.42 2.32
N ALA A 24 7.60 6.65 2.78
CA ALA A 24 8.17 7.84 2.17
C ALA A 24 9.69 7.78 2.22
N GLU A 25 10.35 8.07 1.09
CA GLU A 25 11.82 8.15 0.99
C GLU A 25 12.33 9.58 1.27
N ALA A 26 11.46 10.57 1.13
CA ALA A 26 11.71 11.96 1.52
C ALA A 26 10.96 12.33 2.82
N LYS A 27 11.13 13.58 3.29
CA LYS A 27 10.40 14.10 4.47
C LYS A 27 8.90 13.77 4.35
N PRO A 28 8.30 13.02 5.29
CA PRO A 28 6.89 12.65 5.22
C PRO A 28 5.99 13.88 5.13
N ARG A 29 5.05 13.83 4.17
CA ARG A 29 4.06 14.89 3.89
C ARG A 29 2.65 14.42 4.14
N ALA A 30 2.33 13.18 3.74
CA ALA A 30 1.01 12.60 3.91
C ALA A 30 1.05 11.06 3.73
N VAL A 31 -0.11 10.45 3.95
CA VAL A 31 -0.39 9.04 3.69
C VAL A 31 -1.38 8.93 2.53
N VAL A 32 -1.14 8.00 1.60
CA VAL A 32 -2.06 7.64 0.51
C VAL A 32 -2.50 6.20 0.69
N GLN A 33 -3.80 5.99 0.85
CA GLN A 33 -4.42 4.67 0.81
C GLN A 33 -4.90 4.38 -0.61
N ILE A 34 -4.49 3.25 -1.17
CA ILE A 34 -4.95 2.76 -2.47
C ILE A 34 -5.95 1.63 -2.25
N ASN A 35 -7.10 1.75 -2.91
CA ASN A 35 -8.08 0.68 -3.07
C ASN A 35 -8.03 0.22 -4.53
N HIS A 36 -7.81 -1.07 -4.77
CA HIS A 36 -7.81 -1.62 -6.13
C HIS A 36 -9.24 -1.83 -6.66
N GLY A 37 -9.36 -2.07 -7.97
CA GLY A 37 -10.64 -2.34 -8.63
C GLY A 37 -11.17 -3.77 -8.40
N LEU A 38 -12.40 -4.01 -8.89
CA LEU A 38 -13.03 -5.33 -8.85
C LEU A 38 -12.16 -6.39 -9.51
N ALA A 39 -11.92 -7.50 -8.82
CA ALA A 39 -11.13 -8.64 -9.29
C ALA A 39 -9.64 -8.33 -9.64
N GLU A 40 -9.12 -7.18 -9.19
CA GLU A 40 -7.69 -6.88 -9.21
C GLU A 40 -7.03 -7.20 -7.86
N HIS A 41 -5.77 -6.77 -7.66
CA HIS A 41 -5.04 -6.89 -6.39
C HIS A 41 -4.08 -5.70 -6.20
N ALA A 42 -3.76 -5.38 -4.95
CA ALA A 42 -2.99 -4.21 -4.52
C ALA A 42 -1.58 -4.15 -5.13
N ALA A 43 -0.92 -5.29 -5.32
CA ALA A 43 0.44 -5.33 -5.85
C ALA A 43 0.57 -4.72 -7.27
N ARG A 44 -0.52 -4.61 -8.03
CA ARG A 44 -0.53 -3.93 -9.35
C ARG A 44 -0.18 -2.44 -9.27
N TYR A 45 -0.36 -1.81 -8.11
CA TYR A 45 -0.11 -0.38 -7.89
C TYR A 45 1.30 -0.05 -7.39
N ALA A 46 2.17 -1.07 -7.30
CA ALA A 46 3.60 -0.96 -6.99
C ALA A 46 4.30 0.25 -7.64
N ARG A 47 4.16 0.39 -8.97
CA ARG A 47 4.80 1.49 -9.73
C ARG A 47 4.32 2.87 -9.30
N PHE A 48 3.06 3.00 -8.89
CA PHE A 48 2.52 4.27 -8.41
C PHE A 48 2.99 4.56 -6.98
N ALA A 49 3.11 3.53 -6.14
CA ALA A 49 3.72 3.66 -4.81
C ALA A 49 5.18 4.14 -4.91
N ASP A 50 5.97 3.56 -5.82
CA ASP A 50 7.35 3.99 -6.09
C ASP A 50 7.43 5.42 -6.64
N TYR A 51 6.44 5.86 -7.42
CA TYR A 51 6.36 7.25 -7.87
C TYR A 51 6.11 8.22 -6.71
N LEU A 52 5.30 7.83 -5.72
CA LEU A 52 4.89 8.68 -4.60
C LEU A 52 5.93 8.75 -3.47
N ALA A 53 6.65 7.66 -3.20
CA ALA A 53 7.62 7.55 -2.11
C ALA A 53 8.70 8.66 -2.09
N PRO A 54 9.43 8.97 -3.19
CA PRO A 54 10.43 10.04 -3.20
C PRO A 54 9.81 11.44 -3.10
N ARG A 55 8.48 11.56 -3.26
CA ARG A 55 7.73 12.80 -3.10
C ARG A 55 7.22 13.00 -1.68
N GLY A 56 7.59 12.13 -0.73
CA GLY A 56 7.27 12.26 0.69
C GLY A 56 5.96 11.61 1.12
N PHE A 57 5.42 10.68 0.35
CA PHE A 57 4.17 9.99 0.69
C PHE A 57 4.42 8.58 1.18
N HIS A 58 3.85 8.22 2.33
CA HIS A 58 3.67 6.81 2.67
C HIS A 58 2.48 6.27 1.89
N VAL A 59 2.60 5.06 1.35
CA VAL A 59 1.54 4.41 0.59
C VAL A 59 1.17 3.09 1.24
N TYR A 60 -0.13 2.87 1.41
CA TYR A 60 -0.71 1.65 1.95
C TYR A 60 -1.72 1.12 0.94
N ALA A 61 -1.70 -0.19 0.68
CA ALA A 61 -2.62 -0.85 -0.24
C ALA A 61 -2.91 -2.26 0.29
N HIS A 62 -4.19 -2.63 0.41
CA HIS A 62 -4.59 -3.98 0.81
C HIS A 62 -5.37 -4.68 -0.29
N ASP A 63 -5.34 -6.00 -0.30
CA ASP A 63 -6.26 -6.81 -1.10
C ASP A 63 -7.63 -6.87 -0.39
N HIS A 64 -8.73 -6.61 -1.13
CA HIS A 64 -10.11 -6.60 -0.63
C HIS A 64 -10.67 -7.99 -0.30
#